data_AF-A0A0N1CLW0-F1
#
_entry.id   AF-A0A0N1CLW0-F1
#
_cell.length_a   1.000
_cell.length_b   1.000
_cell.length_c   1.000
_cell.angle_alpha   90.00
_cell.angle_beta   90.00
_cell.angle_gamma   90.00
#
_symmetry.space_group_name_H-M   'P 1'
#
loop_
_entity.id
_entity.type
_entity.pdbx_description
1 polymer ?
#
loop_
_entity_poly.entity_id
_entity_poly.type
_entity_poly.pdbx_seq_one_letter_code
_entity_poly.pdbx_strand_id
1 'polypeptide(L)'
;MNMTVRLKQSAKNQKKPFFSRFLPEKQYNYLLLMNNSLSDIEQWTKRLILLLFFFVVSFLLLGILLGWQLFVIGALFSAATYWLKLNRISNTYYQFRFERQVQFSDFEKLLVPVLKQTKGGINVRSILERLLPRIPNEIDKKILQRLMLDITHHPESYEPYENFAKQMSETDSSVLFMITLADLDQGVKDLRVIDRLAKIAMNETMEGIDQIIEYKLKKFSGLFLKIMLIIVIFLLGNGISIVVFNLGKLFIYF
;
A
#
# COMPACT_ATOMS: atom_id res chain seq x y z
N MET A 1 6.39 -11.21 -2.73
CA MET A 1 6.86 -10.19 -3.71
C MET A 1 7.88 -9.37 -2.96
N ASN A 2 9.17 -9.53 -3.26
CA ASN A 2 10.21 -8.70 -2.66
C ASN A 2 10.20 -7.38 -3.45
N MET A 3 9.69 -6.33 -2.82
CA MET A 3 9.52 -5.03 -3.44
C MET A 3 10.83 -4.25 -3.31
N THR A 4 11.47 -3.94 -4.43
CA THR A 4 12.61 -3.03 -4.46
C THR A 4 12.11 -1.66 -4.89
N VAL A 5 12.13 -0.70 -3.97
CA VAL A 5 11.70 0.69 -4.21
C VAL A 5 12.86 1.44 -4.86
N ARG A 6 12.68 2.02 -6.05
CA ARG A 6 13.69 2.81 -6.79
C ARG A 6 13.08 4.13 -7.29
N LEU A 7 13.63 5.26 -6.83
CA LEU A 7 13.15 6.63 -7.03
C LEU A 7 12.38 6.95 -8.34
N LYS A 8 11.24 7.63 -8.13
CA LYS A 8 10.22 8.15 -9.05
C LYS A 8 10.78 8.60 -10.41
N GLN A 9 10.51 7.84 -11.48
CA GLN A 9 10.50 8.37 -12.85
C GLN A 9 9.05 8.64 -13.25
N SER A 10 8.78 9.86 -13.71
CA SER A 10 7.48 10.31 -14.23
C SER A 10 7.01 9.39 -15.37
N ALA A 11 6.15 8.42 -15.05
CA ALA A 11 5.65 7.40 -15.97
C ALA A 11 4.29 7.78 -16.59
N LYS A 12 3.96 9.07 -16.70
CA LYS A 12 2.64 9.52 -17.18
C LYS A 12 2.40 9.25 -18.68
N ASN A 13 3.44 8.88 -19.45
CA ASN A 13 3.38 8.75 -20.92
C ASN A 13 3.96 7.45 -21.52
N GLN A 14 4.24 6.41 -20.73
CA GLN A 14 4.71 5.14 -21.32
C GLN A 14 3.52 4.27 -21.76
N LYS A 15 3.50 3.86 -23.05
CA LYS A 15 2.43 3.02 -23.62
C LYS A 15 2.32 1.71 -22.82
N LYS A 16 1.10 1.36 -22.38
CA LYS A 16 0.82 0.14 -21.63
C LYS A 16 1.29 -1.12 -22.41
N PRO A 17 2.17 -1.95 -21.82
CA PRO A 17 2.53 -3.25 -22.37
C PRO A 17 1.30 -4.13 -22.64
N PHE A 18 1.40 -5.09 -23.57
CA PHE A 18 0.25 -5.81 -24.13
C PHE A 18 -0.63 -6.47 -23.06
N PHE A 19 -0.04 -7.26 -22.15
CA PHE A 19 -0.80 -7.95 -21.11
C PHE A 19 -1.31 -7.02 -20.01
N SER A 20 -0.61 -5.92 -19.74
CA SER A 20 -1.01 -4.95 -18.71
C SER A 20 -2.29 -4.19 -19.06
N ARG A 21 -2.78 -4.28 -20.30
CA ARG A 21 -4.07 -3.71 -20.73
C ARG A 21 -5.28 -4.43 -20.11
N PHE A 22 -5.11 -5.67 -19.66
CA PHE A 22 -6.16 -6.43 -18.96
C PHE A 22 -6.32 -6.03 -17.49
N LEU A 23 -5.46 -5.14 -16.97
CA LEU A 23 -5.65 -4.51 -15.68
C LEU A 23 -6.53 -3.27 -15.84
N PRO A 24 -7.53 -3.07 -14.96
CA PRO A 24 -8.24 -1.80 -14.94
C PRO A 24 -7.27 -0.67 -14.57
N GLU A 25 -7.52 0.52 -15.12
CA GLU A 25 -6.55 1.62 -15.08
C GLU A 25 -6.15 2.03 -13.67
N LYS A 26 -7.11 1.99 -12.74
CA LYS A 26 -6.91 2.30 -11.33
C LYS A 26 -5.83 1.42 -10.69
N GLN A 27 -5.92 0.10 -10.88
CA GLN A 27 -4.98 -0.86 -10.30
C GLN A 27 -3.61 -0.80 -10.99
N TYR A 28 -3.59 -0.54 -12.30
CA TYR A 28 -2.34 -0.30 -13.02
C TYR A 28 -1.60 0.93 -12.46
N ASN A 29 -2.32 2.03 -12.24
CA ASN A 29 -1.76 3.24 -11.64
C ASN A 29 -1.27 3.00 -10.20
N TYR A 30 -1.98 2.21 -9.40
CA TYR A 30 -1.51 1.83 -8.06
C TYR A 30 -0.19 1.09 -8.09
N LEU A 31 0.00 0.15 -9.02
CA LEU A 31 1.26 -0.57 -9.17
C LEU A 31 2.41 0.36 -9.57
N LEU A 32 2.13 1.34 -10.44
CA LEU A 32 3.11 2.37 -10.81
C LEU A 32 3.47 3.29 -9.65
N LEU A 33 2.48 3.72 -8.86
CA LEU A 33 2.68 4.59 -7.69
C LEU A 33 3.43 3.88 -6.56
N MET A 34 3.25 2.57 -6.41
CA MET A 34 4.10 1.72 -5.56
C MET A 34 5.49 1.44 -6.15
N ASN A 35 5.80 2.06 -7.28
CA ASN A 35 7.10 2.02 -7.91
C ASN A 35 7.51 0.61 -8.39
N ASN A 36 6.56 -0.15 -8.93
CA ASN A 36 6.87 -1.40 -9.62
C ASN A 36 7.38 -1.10 -11.05
N SER A 37 8.34 -1.87 -11.54
CA SER A 37 8.80 -1.72 -12.93
C SER A 37 7.70 -2.15 -13.90
N LEU A 38 7.70 -1.57 -15.12
CA LEU A 38 6.75 -1.96 -16.16
C LEU A 38 6.84 -3.45 -16.49
N SER A 39 8.06 -3.99 -16.51
CA SER A 39 8.31 -5.42 -16.73
C SER A 39 7.74 -6.29 -15.61
N ASP A 40 7.81 -5.85 -14.35
CA ASP A 40 7.26 -6.61 -13.22
C ASP A 40 5.74 -6.62 -13.26
N ILE A 41 5.12 -5.48 -13.60
CA ILE A 41 3.67 -5.37 -13.78
C ILE A 41 3.21 -6.31 -14.91
N GLU A 42 3.92 -6.32 -16.03
CA GLU A 42 3.60 -7.18 -17.17
C GLU A 42 3.77 -8.68 -16.83
N GLN A 43 4.88 -9.06 -16.19
CA GLN A 43 5.09 -10.45 -15.76
C GLN A 43 4.03 -10.92 -14.77
N TRP A 44 3.67 -10.07 -13.80
CA TRP A 44 2.62 -10.38 -12.84
C TRP A 44 1.26 -10.56 -13.54
N THR A 45 0.94 -9.67 -14.49
CA THR A 45 -0.31 -9.74 -15.25
C THR A 45 -0.37 -10.98 -16.14
N LYS A 46 0.74 -11.33 -16.78
CA LYS A 46 0.86 -12.57 -17.56
C LYS A 46 0.62 -13.81 -16.69
N ARG A 47 1.20 -13.88 -15.49
CA ARG A 47 0.94 -14.98 -14.53
C ARG A 47 -0.51 -15.02 -14.08
N LEU A 48 -1.16 -13.87 -13.90
CA LEU A 48 -2.59 -13.81 -13.58
C LEU A 48 -3.44 -14.39 -14.71
N ILE A 49 -3.19 -13.95 -15.95
CA ILE A 49 -3.93 -14.41 -17.12
C ILE A 49 -3.72 -15.92 -17.35
N LEU A 50 -2.48 -16.41 -17.24
CA LEU A 50 -2.18 -17.84 -17.35
C LEU A 50 -2.91 -18.67 -16.29
N LEU A 51 -3.01 -18.16 -15.06
CA LEU A 51 -3.72 -18.83 -13.98
C LEU A 51 -5.24 -18.83 -14.19
N LEU A 52 -5.81 -17.73 -14.68
CA LEU A 52 -7.24 -17.68 -15.06
C LEU A 52 -7.53 -18.62 -16.24
N PHE A 53 -6.66 -18.64 -17.24
CA PHE A 53 -6.76 -19.54 -18.38
C PHE A 53 -6.70 -21.01 -17.94
N PHE A 54 -5.75 -21.35 -17.06
CA PHE A 54 -5.65 -22.67 -16.47
C PHE A 54 -6.94 -23.09 -15.75
N PHE A 55 -7.54 -22.20 -14.95
CA PHE A 55 -8.82 -22.50 -14.29
C PHE A 55 -9.95 -22.69 -15.29
N VAL A 56 -10.08 -21.81 -16.29
CA VAL A 56 -11.13 -21.93 -17.31
C VAL A 56 -11.01 -23.28 -18.04
N VAL A 57 -9.80 -23.66 -18.49
CA VAL A 57 -9.58 -24.94 -19.18
C VAL A 57 -9.86 -26.13 -18.26
N SER A 58 -9.40 -26.08 -17.01
CA SER A 58 -9.62 -27.17 -16.05
C SER A 58 -11.11 -27.38 -15.74
N PHE A 59 -11.86 -26.31 -15.53
CA PHE A 59 -13.30 -26.39 -15.29
C PHE A 59 -14.08 -26.77 -16.56
N LEU A 60 -13.57 -26.42 -17.75
CA LEU A 60 -14.17 -26.83 -19.02
C LEU A 60 -14.04 -28.35 -19.22
N LEU A 61 -12.86 -28.91 -19.01
CA LEU A 61 -12.62 -30.36 -19.07
C LEU A 61 -13.46 -31.13 -18.05
N LEU A 62 -13.53 -30.63 -16.81
CA LEU A 62 -14.36 -31.24 -15.77
C LEU A 62 -15.86 -31.12 -16.10
N GLY A 63 -16.31 -30.01 -16.68
CA GLY A 63 -17.70 -29.80 -17.08
C GLY A 63 -18.18 -30.74 -18.18
N ILE A 64 -17.29 -31.10 -19.12
CA ILE A 64 -17.60 -32.12 -20.14
C ILE A 64 -17.77 -33.50 -19.48
N LEU A 65 -16.96 -33.83 -18.46
CA LEU A 65 -16.95 -35.16 -17.84
C LEU A 65 -18.06 -35.35 -16.79
N LEU A 66 -18.31 -34.34 -15.96
CA LEU A 66 -19.15 -34.43 -14.74
C LEU A 66 -20.48 -33.68 -14.86
N GLY A 67 -20.64 -32.81 -15.87
CA GLY A 67 -21.90 -32.13 -16.17
C GLY A 67 -21.84 -30.59 -16.18
N TRP A 68 -22.90 -29.99 -16.72
CA TRP A 68 -22.93 -28.56 -17.08
C TRP A 68 -22.81 -27.58 -15.89
N GLN A 69 -23.16 -28.03 -14.68
CA GLN A 69 -23.11 -27.23 -13.45
C GLN A 69 -21.69 -26.73 -13.14
N LEU A 70 -20.65 -27.49 -13.53
CA LEU A 70 -19.25 -27.11 -13.31
C LEU A 70 -18.78 -25.94 -14.18
N PHE A 71 -19.41 -25.70 -15.34
CA PHE A 71 -19.12 -24.49 -16.12
C PHE A 71 -19.53 -23.24 -15.35
N VAL A 72 -20.70 -23.27 -14.70
CA VAL A 72 -21.20 -22.15 -13.88
C VAL A 72 -20.28 -21.93 -12.68
N ILE A 73 -19.90 -23.01 -11.97
CA ILE A 73 -18.98 -22.94 -10.83
C ILE A 73 -17.61 -22.41 -11.27
N GLY A 74 -17.07 -22.89 -12.39
CA GLY A 74 -15.78 -22.45 -12.93
C GLY A 74 -15.77 -20.98 -13.34
N ALA A 75 -16.85 -20.49 -13.98
CA ALA A 75 -17.00 -19.09 -14.32
C ALA A 75 -17.04 -18.20 -13.07
N LEU A 76 -17.83 -18.58 -12.07
CA LEU A 76 -17.97 -17.85 -10.81
C LEU A 76 -16.64 -17.85 -10.02
N PHE A 77 -15.94 -18.98 -9.98
CA PHE A 77 -14.64 -19.10 -9.33
C PHE A 77 -13.56 -18.26 -10.02
N SER A 78 -13.49 -18.28 -11.36
CA SER A 78 -12.56 -17.46 -12.15
C SER A 78 -12.79 -15.97 -11.90
N ALA A 79 -14.04 -15.52 -11.94
CA ALA A 79 -14.41 -14.13 -11.64
C ALA A 79 -14.02 -13.73 -10.21
N ALA A 80 -14.31 -14.58 -9.22
CA ALA A 80 -13.96 -14.34 -7.82
C ALA A 80 -12.45 -14.22 -7.62
N THR A 81 -11.64 -15.12 -8.23
CA THR A 81 -10.18 -15.06 -8.10
C THR A 81 -9.58 -13.80 -8.72
N TYR A 82 -10.09 -13.35 -9.87
CA TYR A 82 -9.69 -12.09 -10.48
C TYR A 82 -10.01 -10.91 -9.57
N TRP A 83 -11.24 -10.84 -9.03
CA TRP A 83 -11.66 -9.77 -8.13
C TRP A 83 -10.83 -9.72 -6.83
N LEU A 84 -10.57 -10.88 -6.22
CA LEU A 84 -9.71 -10.98 -5.04
C LEU A 84 -8.28 -10.49 -5.31
N LYS A 85 -7.69 -10.80 -6.47
CA LYS A 85 -6.35 -10.31 -6.82
C LYS A 85 -6.34 -8.81 -7.09
N LEU A 86 -7.37 -8.24 -7.73
CA LEU A 86 -7.49 -6.80 -7.91
C LEU A 86 -7.64 -6.07 -6.57
N ASN A 87 -8.51 -6.56 -5.69
CA ASN A 87 -8.69 -5.97 -4.37
C ASN A 87 -7.42 -6.08 -3.52
N ARG A 88 -6.63 -7.14 -3.71
CA ARG A 88 -5.33 -7.27 -3.07
C ARG A 88 -4.37 -6.16 -3.50
N ILE A 89 -4.33 -5.78 -4.77
CA ILE A 89 -3.52 -4.64 -5.25
C ILE A 89 -3.94 -3.36 -4.54
N SER A 90 -5.25 -3.06 -4.51
CA SER A 90 -5.77 -1.88 -3.83
C SER A 90 -5.42 -1.87 -2.35
N ASN A 91 -5.63 -2.99 -1.65
CA ASN A 91 -5.31 -3.10 -0.23
C ASN A 91 -3.82 -2.94 0.04
N THR A 92 -2.95 -3.54 -0.79
CA THR A 92 -1.50 -3.37 -0.68
C THR A 92 -1.08 -1.93 -0.96
N TYR A 93 -1.72 -1.26 -1.92
CA TYR A 93 -1.50 0.17 -2.18
C TYR A 93 -1.87 1.03 -0.98
N TYR A 94 -3.08 0.86 -0.43
CA TYR A 94 -3.50 1.63 0.75
C TYR A 94 -2.61 1.35 1.96
N GLN A 95 -2.19 0.10 2.17
CA GLN A 95 -1.22 -0.23 3.20
C GLN A 95 0.12 0.46 2.97
N PHE A 96 0.65 0.41 1.74
CA PHE A 96 1.89 1.10 1.39
C PHE A 96 1.80 2.61 1.67
N ARG A 97 0.71 3.25 1.25
CA ARG A 97 0.44 4.68 1.53
C ARG A 97 0.39 4.97 3.02
N PHE A 98 -0.27 4.09 3.76
CA PHE A 98 -0.37 4.18 5.20
C PHE A 98 1.01 4.06 5.88
N GLU A 99 1.84 3.09 5.49
CA GLU A 99 3.20 2.93 6.01
C GLU A 99 4.09 4.15 5.71
N ARG A 100 3.95 4.73 4.51
CA ARG A 100 4.62 5.98 4.11
C ARG A 100 4.19 7.18 4.97
N GLN A 101 2.90 7.29 5.26
CA GLN A 101 2.36 8.30 6.18
C GLN A 101 2.90 8.15 7.60
N VAL A 102 3.00 6.91 8.11
CA VAL A 102 3.60 6.65 9.43
C VAL A 102 5.07 7.06 9.45
N GLN A 103 5.83 6.74 8.40
CA GLN A 103 7.24 7.16 8.29
C GLN A 103 7.39 8.68 8.28
N PHE A 104 6.47 9.40 7.65
CA PHE A 104 6.44 10.86 7.69
C PHE A 104 6.10 11.40 9.09
N SER A 105 5.09 10.84 9.76
CA SER A 105 4.76 11.21 11.15
C SER A 105 5.92 10.96 12.12
N ASP A 106 6.67 9.88 11.94
CA ASP A 106 7.86 9.60 12.75
C ASP A 106 8.97 10.64 12.48
N PHE A 107 9.12 11.10 11.23
CA PHE A 107 9.99 12.23 10.91
C PHE A 107 9.54 13.52 11.60
N GLU A 108 8.25 13.86 11.59
CA GLU A 108 7.73 15.06 12.28
C GLU A 108 8.01 15.00 13.79
N LYS A 109 7.78 13.85 14.43
CA LYS A 109 8.05 13.63 15.86
C LYS A 109 9.52 13.78 16.21
N LEU A 110 10.43 13.48 15.28
CA LEU A 110 11.86 13.71 15.47
C LEU A 110 12.22 15.19 15.26
N LEU A 111 11.61 15.83 14.26
CA LEU A 111 11.92 17.21 13.86
C LEU A 111 11.37 18.27 14.83
N VAL A 112 10.08 18.19 15.19
CA VAL A 112 9.40 19.21 16.01
C VAL A 112 10.11 19.46 17.35
N PRO A 113 10.54 18.44 18.13
CA PRO A 113 11.29 18.68 19.37
C PRO A 113 12.63 19.37 19.14
N VAL A 114 13.35 19.00 18.06
CA VAL A 114 14.66 19.61 17.74
C VAL A 114 14.49 21.07 17.31
N LEU A 115 13.41 21.39 16.59
CA LEU A 115 13.01 22.76 16.27
C LEU A 115 12.74 23.57 17.56
N LYS A 116 11.96 23.01 18.50
CA LYS A 116 11.65 23.68 19.80
C LYS A 116 12.88 23.89 20.69
N GLN A 117 13.85 22.98 20.65
CA GLN A 117 15.08 23.09 21.44
C GLN A 117 16.07 24.13 20.89
N THR A 118 15.95 24.49 19.62
CA THR A 118 16.86 25.43 18.96
C THR A 118 16.45 26.87 19.31
N LYS A 119 17.01 27.41 20.39
CA LYS A 119 16.72 28.77 20.91
C LYS A 119 17.41 29.91 20.15
N GLY A 120 18.30 29.61 19.21
CA GLY A 120 19.00 30.58 18.35
C GLY A 120 18.48 30.54 16.91
N GLY A 121 18.87 31.52 16.08
CA GLY A 121 18.47 31.62 14.67
C GLY A 121 18.37 30.26 13.98
N ILE A 122 17.16 29.90 13.58
CA ILE A 122 16.82 28.54 13.15
C ILE A 122 17.44 28.32 11.78
N ASN A 123 18.43 27.43 11.71
CA ASN A 123 18.98 26.94 10.47
C ASN A 123 18.40 25.55 10.22
N VAL A 124 17.35 25.47 9.39
CA VAL A 124 16.61 24.22 9.16
C VAL A 124 17.54 23.16 8.59
N ARG A 125 18.46 23.52 7.68
CA ARG A 125 19.46 22.60 7.12
C ARG A 125 20.29 21.92 8.20
N SER A 126 20.83 22.68 9.17
CA SER A 126 21.61 22.12 10.28
C SER A 126 20.80 21.18 11.17
N ILE A 127 19.48 21.40 11.27
CA ILE A 127 18.56 20.57 12.03
C ILE A 127 18.29 19.27 11.27
N LEU A 128 18.07 19.34 9.95
CA LEU A 128 17.91 18.17 9.09
C LEU A 128 19.18 17.28 9.09
N GLU A 129 20.38 17.86 9.08
CA GLU A 129 21.64 17.13 9.19
C GLU A 129 21.75 16.35 10.51
N ARG A 130 21.31 16.94 11.63
CA ARG A 130 21.26 16.25 12.94
C ARG A 130 20.21 15.14 13.01
N LEU A 131 19.16 15.23 12.18
CA LEU A 131 18.10 14.23 12.10
C LEU A 131 18.46 13.04 11.22
N LEU A 132 19.30 13.25 10.20
CA LEU A 132 19.73 12.21 9.26
C LEU A 132 20.18 10.88 9.91
N PRO A 133 21.04 10.87 10.96
CA PRO A 133 21.44 9.61 11.60
C PRO A 133 20.32 8.95 12.43
N ARG A 134 19.24 9.67 12.76
CA ARG A 134 18.12 9.19 13.60
C ARG A 134 17.01 8.53 12.79
N ILE A 135 17.04 8.65 11.46
CA ILE A 135 16.06 8.01 10.58
C ILE A 135 16.42 6.51 10.45
N PRO A 136 15.48 5.59 10.70
CA PRO A 136 15.77 4.15 10.68
C PRO A 136 15.95 3.58 9.27
N ASN A 137 15.30 4.17 8.26
CA ASN A 137 15.26 3.65 6.89
C ASN A 137 16.26 4.36 5.97
N GLU A 138 17.14 3.58 5.32
CA GLU A 138 18.16 4.08 4.38
C GLU A 138 17.58 4.79 3.14
N ILE A 139 16.38 4.40 2.69
CA ILE A 139 15.71 5.09 1.57
C ILE A 139 15.28 6.49 2.00
N ASP A 140 14.71 6.61 3.19
CA ASP A 140 14.22 7.89 3.73
C ASP A 140 15.39 8.83 4.03
N LYS A 141 16.53 8.29 4.47
CA LYS A 141 17.79 9.05 4.57
C LYS A 141 18.21 9.65 3.24
N LYS A 142 18.18 8.88 2.15
CA LYS A 142 18.54 9.37 0.81
C LYS A 142 17.55 10.43 0.30
N ILE A 143 16.26 10.26 0.57
CA ILE A 143 15.23 11.26 0.24
C ILE A 143 15.47 12.56 1.02
N LEU A 144 15.81 12.46 2.31
CA LEU A 144 16.16 13.63 3.12
C LEU A 144 17.46 14.30 2.66
N GLN A 145 18.50 13.52 2.32
CA GLN A 145 19.74 14.06 1.73
C GLN A 145 19.48 14.82 0.44
N ARG A 146 18.59 14.30 -0.41
CA ARG A 146 18.17 15.00 -1.63
C ARG A 146 17.45 16.30 -1.31
N LEU A 147 16.51 16.31 -0.36
CA LEU A 147 15.89 17.55 0.11
C LEU A 147 16.95 18.58 0.54
N MET A 148 17.94 18.18 1.33
CA MET A 148 19.01 19.08 1.79
C MET A 148 19.85 19.66 0.64
N LEU A 149 20.05 18.90 -0.43
CA LEU A 149 20.71 19.40 -1.64
C LEU A 149 19.80 20.36 -2.41
N ASP A 150 18.53 19.98 -2.60
CA ASP A 150 17.56 20.75 -3.37
C ASP A 150 17.27 22.12 -2.73
N ILE A 151 17.16 22.20 -1.39
CA ILE A 151 17.01 23.48 -0.67
C ILE A 151 18.28 24.35 -0.76
N THR A 152 19.47 23.72 -0.89
CA THR A 152 20.72 24.46 -1.08
C THR A 152 20.79 25.06 -2.48
N HIS A 153 20.25 24.37 -3.48
CA HIS A 153 20.21 24.84 -4.87
C HIS A 153 19.06 25.82 -5.14
N HIS A 154 17.95 25.71 -4.41
CA HIS A 154 16.75 26.54 -4.59
C HIS A 154 16.24 27.07 -3.23
N PRO A 155 16.98 27.98 -2.57
CA PRO A 155 16.68 28.41 -1.20
C PRO A 155 15.38 29.20 -1.04
N GLU A 156 14.93 29.89 -2.08
CA GLU A 156 13.69 30.69 -2.04
C GLU A 156 12.45 29.91 -2.53
N SER A 157 12.63 28.67 -2.97
CA SER A 157 11.56 27.87 -3.54
C SER A 157 10.91 26.96 -2.49
N TYR A 158 9.58 26.90 -2.50
CA TYR A 158 8.81 25.91 -1.76
C TYR A 158 8.83 24.51 -2.40
N GLU A 159 9.24 24.43 -3.68
CA GLU A 159 9.18 23.21 -4.49
C GLU A 159 9.98 22.03 -3.88
N PRO A 160 11.21 22.21 -3.33
CA PRO A 160 11.94 21.12 -2.67
C PRO A 160 11.16 20.49 -1.51
N TYR A 161 10.49 21.32 -0.71
CA TYR A 161 9.70 20.91 0.46
C TYR A 161 8.45 20.14 0.03
N GLU A 162 7.74 20.63 -0.99
CA GLU A 162 6.57 19.97 -1.55
C GLU A 162 6.94 18.64 -2.21
N ASN A 163 8.05 18.60 -2.96
CA ASN A 163 8.55 17.38 -3.59
C ASN A 163 8.97 16.32 -2.56
N PHE A 164 9.56 16.73 -1.44
CA PHE A 164 9.85 15.84 -0.32
C PHE A 164 8.57 15.28 0.30
N ALA A 165 7.59 16.13 0.62
CA ALA A 165 6.29 15.69 1.14
C ALA A 165 5.62 14.68 0.21
N LYS A 166 5.62 14.96 -1.10
CA LYS A 166 5.07 14.07 -2.14
C LYS A 166 5.85 12.77 -2.35
N GLN A 167 7.12 12.70 -1.95
CA GLN A 167 7.90 11.47 -1.97
C GLN A 167 7.76 10.67 -0.68
N MET A 168 7.55 11.36 0.45
CA MET A 168 7.39 10.74 1.75
C MET A 168 5.98 10.22 1.97
N SER A 169 4.94 11.04 1.83
CA SER A 169 3.56 10.64 2.10
C SER A 169 2.52 11.08 1.06
N GLU A 170 2.75 12.19 0.35
CA GLU A 170 1.82 12.75 -0.66
C GLU A 170 0.40 13.01 -0.10
N THR A 171 0.29 13.30 1.20
CA THR A 171 -0.92 13.82 1.83
C THR A 171 -0.87 15.34 1.93
N ASP A 172 -2.04 15.99 1.91
CA ASP A 172 -2.12 17.45 2.01
C ASP A 172 -1.53 17.96 3.32
N SER A 173 -1.68 17.21 4.42
CA SER A 173 -1.10 17.55 5.71
C SER A 173 0.44 17.42 5.71
N SER A 174 1.01 16.40 5.07
CA SER A 174 2.46 16.31 4.87
C SER A 174 3.02 17.47 4.04
N VAL A 175 2.27 17.91 3.02
CA VAL A 175 2.63 19.08 2.20
C VAL A 175 2.54 20.36 3.02
N LEU A 176 1.46 20.55 3.78
CA LEU A 176 1.27 21.71 4.65
C LEU A 176 2.35 21.81 5.73
N PHE A 177 2.73 20.69 6.35
CA PHE A 177 3.83 20.63 7.30
C PHE A 177 5.14 21.10 6.66
N MET A 178 5.47 20.57 5.47
CA MET A 178 6.72 20.92 4.80
C MET A 178 6.75 22.36 4.27
N ILE A 179 5.62 22.91 3.81
CA ILE A 179 5.51 24.33 3.45
C ILE A 179 5.69 25.21 4.70
N THR A 180 5.10 24.83 5.83
CA THR A 180 5.27 25.55 7.09
C THR A 180 6.73 25.47 7.58
N LEU A 181 7.45 24.38 7.27
CA LEU A 181 8.88 24.27 7.54
C LEU A 181 9.71 25.17 6.60
N ALA A 182 9.29 25.35 5.35
CA ALA A 182 9.92 26.27 4.41
C ALA A 182 9.78 27.73 4.89
N ASP A 183 8.61 28.13 5.40
CA ASP A 183 8.41 29.46 6.00
C ASP A 183 9.42 29.70 7.16
N LEU A 184 9.69 28.66 7.94
CA LEU A 184 10.66 28.72 9.03
C LEU A 184 12.10 28.88 8.50
N ASP A 185 12.47 28.17 7.43
CA ASP A 185 13.80 28.27 6.82
C ASP A 185 14.03 29.62 6.15
N GLN A 186 13.00 30.21 5.55
CA GLN A 186 13.03 31.55 4.95
C GLN A 186 13.07 32.68 5.99
N GLY A 187 13.16 32.35 7.29
CA GLY A 187 13.39 33.33 8.34
C GLY A 187 12.12 33.99 8.88
N VAL A 188 10.95 33.36 8.71
CA VAL A 188 9.75 33.74 9.46
C VAL A 188 9.96 33.37 10.94
N LYS A 189 10.59 34.28 11.69
CA LYS A 189 11.00 34.12 13.10
C LYS A 189 9.86 34.13 14.13
N ASP A 190 8.64 33.83 13.71
CA ASP A 190 7.52 33.81 14.64
C ASP A 190 7.46 32.45 15.34
N LEU A 191 7.57 32.42 16.68
CA LEU A 191 7.42 31.21 17.51
C LEU A 191 6.12 30.46 17.19
N ARG A 192 5.11 31.19 16.69
CA ARG A 192 3.84 30.66 16.20
C ARG A 192 3.99 29.65 15.05
N VAL A 193 5.04 29.73 14.22
CA VAL A 193 5.29 28.77 13.12
C VAL A 193 5.61 27.39 13.68
N ILE A 194 6.43 27.32 14.74
CA ILE A 194 6.80 26.06 15.40
C ILE A 194 5.59 25.43 16.10
N ASP A 195 4.73 26.24 16.71
CA ASP A 195 3.47 25.74 17.30
C ASP A 195 2.48 25.26 16.24
N ARG A 196 2.46 25.88 15.04
CA ARG A 196 1.70 25.35 13.89
C ARG A 196 2.24 24.01 13.42
N LEU A 197 3.56 23.87 13.26
CA LEU A 197 4.19 22.58 12.92
C LEU A 197 3.83 21.49 13.94
N ALA A 198 3.89 21.83 15.24
CA ALA A 198 3.52 20.91 16.31
C ALA A 198 2.04 20.50 16.23
N LYS A 199 1.14 21.45 15.96
CA LYS A 199 -0.31 21.20 15.84
C LYS A 199 -0.64 20.33 14.62
N ILE A 200 0.00 20.57 13.47
CA ILE A 200 -0.16 19.75 12.25
C ILE A 200 0.26 18.31 12.55
N ALA A 201 1.47 18.11 13.09
CA ALA A 201 1.98 16.78 13.42
C ALA A 201 1.12 16.04 14.45
N MET A 202 0.56 16.75 15.44
CA MET A 202 -0.35 16.18 16.44
C MET A 202 -1.68 15.73 15.80
N ASN A 203 -2.29 16.56 14.96
CA ASN A 203 -3.55 16.22 14.29
C ASN A 203 -3.37 15.02 13.34
N GLU A 204 -2.30 15.01 12.54
CA GLU A 204 -2.02 13.93 11.60
C GLU A 204 -1.68 12.61 12.31
N THR A 205 -1.03 12.68 13.47
CA THR A 205 -0.80 11.50 14.33
C THR A 205 -2.12 10.96 14.90
N MET A 206 -3.05 11.82 15.33
CA MET A 206 -4.36 11.38 15.85
C MET A 206 -5.21 10.72 14.75
N GLU A 207 -5.28 11.32 13.56
CA GLU A 207 -5.99 10.72 12.41
C GLU A 207 -5.36 9.39 11.96
N GLY A 208 -4.03 9.29 12.03
CA GLY A 208 -3.30 8.05 11.72
C GLY A 208 -3.58 6.92 12.72
N ILE A 209 -3.81 7.22 14.01
CA ILE A 209 -4.06 6.20 15.06
C ILE A 209 -5.38 5.46 14.81
N ASP A 210 -6.44 6.17 14.46
CA ASP A 210 -7.77 5.56 14.23
C ASP A 210 -7.73 4.59 13.03
N GLN A 211 -6.98 4.95 11.98
CA GLN A 211 -6.76 4.10 10.81
C GLN A 211 -5.91 2.85 11.12
N ILE A 212 -4.92 2.95 12.03
CA ILE A 212 -4.11 1.80 12.49
C ILE A 212 -4.99 0.80 13.24
N ILE A 213 -5.86 1.28 14.13
CA ILE A 213 -6.72 0.44 14.95
C ILE A 213 -7.67 -0.35 14.05
N GLU A 214 -8.30 0.30 13.07
CA GLU A 214 -9.20 -0.36 12.12
C GLU A 214 -8.47 -1.41 11.25
N TYR A 215 -7.25 -1.09 10.77
CA TYR A 215 -6.44 -2.03 9.98
C TYR A 215 -5.97 -3.24 10.80
N LYS A 216 -5.53 -3.03 12.05
CA LYS A 216 -5.11 -4.12 12.94
C LYS A 216 -6.31 -5.02 13.32
N LEU A 217 -7.48 -4.45 13.60
CA LEU A 217 -8.70 -5.21 13.88
C LEU A 217 -9.15 -6.06 12.68
N LYS A 218 -9.06 -5.52 11.46
CA LYS A 218 -9.40 -6.26 10.23
C LYS A 218 -8.48 -7.46 10.01
N LYS A 219 -7.18 -7.34 10.33
CA LYS A 219 -6.23 -8.47 10.26
C LYS A 219 -6.57 -9.59 11.25
N PHE A 220 -7.06 -9.25 12.45
CA PHE A 220 -7.56 -10.24 13.41
C PHE A 220 -8.86 -10.91 12.94
N SER A 221 -9.80 -10.16 12.35
CA SER A 221 -11.03 -10.74 11.79
C SER A 221 -10.75 -11.75 10.66
N GLY A 222 -9.69 -11.54 9.88
CA GLY A 222 -9.28 -12.46 8.81
C GLY A 222 -8.70 -13.79 9.32
N LEU A 223 -8.10 -13.81 10.52
CA LEU A 223 -7.67 -15.07 11.17
C LEU A 223 -8.88 -15.87 11.64
N PHE A 224 -9.84 -15.20 12.27
CA PHE A 224 -11.11 -15.82 12.68
C PHE A 224 -11.85 -16.45 11.49
N LEU A 225 -11.96 -15.73 10.36
CA LEU A 225 -12.61 -16.23 9.16
C LEU A 225 -11.91 -17.45 8.56
N LYS A 226 -10.58 -17.53 8.64
CA LYS A 226 -9.81 -18.71 8.19
C LYS A 226 -10.06 -19.94 9.07
N ILE A 227 -10.12 -19.74 10.39
CA ILE A 227 -10.42 -20.83 11.33
C ILE A 227 -11.86 -21.33 11.09
N MET A 228 -12.82 -20.42 10.93
CA MET A 228 -14.20 -20.75 10.55
C MET A 228 -14.26 -21.54 9.24
N LEU A 229 -13.50 -21.14 8.21
CA LEU A 229 -13.48 -21.85 6.93
C LEU A 229 -12.98 -23.30 7.06
N ILE A 230 -11.94 -23.53 7.87
CA ILE A 230 -11.42 -24.89 8.14
C ILE A 230 -12.50 -25.75 8.80
N ILE A 231 -13.21 -25.19 9.78
CA ILE A 231 -14.31 -25.88 10.48
C ILE A 231 -15.45 -26.20 9.51
N VAL A 232 -15.84 -25.26 8.64
CA VAL A 232 -16.89 -25.46 7.64
C VAL A 232 -16.51 -26.53 6.61
N ILE A 233 -15.27 -26.53 6.11
CA ILE A 233 -14.78 -27.57 5.19
C ILE A 233 -14.84 -28.94 5.86
N PHE A 234 -14.44 -29.03 7.13
CA PHE A 234 -14.50 -30.28 7.89
C PHE A 234 -15.94 -30.77 8.10
N LEU A 235 -16.88 -29.87 8.43
CA LEU A 235 -18.30 -30.18 8.59
C LEU A 235 -18.95 -30.63 7.28
N LEU A 236 -18.71 -29.91 6.18
CA LEU A 236 -19.23 -30.27 4.86
C LEU A 236 -18.65 -31.60 4.36
N GLY A 237 -17.35 -31.85 4.58
CA GLY A 237 -16.71 -33.11 4.25
C GLY A 237 -17.36 -34.30 4.97
N ASN A 238 -17.61 -34.16 6.28
CA ASN A 238 -18.32 -35.18 7.06
C ASN A 238 -19.77 -35.36 6.58
N GLY A 239 -20.48 -34.27 6.31
CA GLY A 239 -21.86 -34.30 5.80
C GLY A 239 -21.96 -35.06 4.48
N ILE A 240 -21.07 -34.77 3.53
CA ILE A 240 -21.01 -35.48 2.24
C ILE A 240 -20.68 -36.96 2.46
N SER A 241 -19.74 -37.28 3.36
CA SER A 241 -19.38 -38.67 3.66
C SER A 241 -20.55 -39.48 4.22
N ILE A 242 -21.37 -38.89 5.09
CA ILE A 242 -22.55 -39.54 5.67
C ILE A 242 -23.61 -39.78 4.58
N VAL A 243 -23.83 -38.79 3.71
CA VAL A 243 -24.79 -38.92 2.60
C VAL A 243 -24.36 -40.00 1.62
N VAL A 244 -23.09 -40.02 1.22
CA VAL A 244 -22.53 -41.07 0.34
C VAL A 244 -22.62 -42.45 0.98
N PHE A 245 -22.31 -42.57 2.28
CA PHE A 245 -22.42 -43.83 3.01
C PHE A 245 -23.87 -44.33 3.11
N ASN A 246 -24.83 -43.43 3.37
CA ASN A 246 -26.24 -43.79 3.45
C ASN A 246 -26.84 -44.13 2.08
N LEU A 247 -26.44 -43.42 1.02
CA LEU A 247 -26.83 -43.77 -0.36
C LEU A 247 -26.23 -45.12 -0.78
N GLY A 248 -24.98 -45.40 -0.43
CA GLY A 248 -24.35 -46.70 -0.67
C GLY A 248 -25.07 -47.85 0.05
N LYS A 249 -25.55 -47.62 1.27
CA LYS A 249 -26.36 -48.61 2.01
C LYS A 249 -27.73 -48.85 1.37
N LEU A 250 -28.39 -47.80 0.88
CA LEU A 250 -29.66 -47.91 0.17
C LEU A 250 -29.53 -48.71 -1.14
N PHE A 251 -28.39 -48.60 -1.82
CA PHE A 251 -28.11 -49.33 -3.06
C PHE A 251 -27.76 -50.82 -2.86
N ILE A 252 -27.40 -51.24 -1.63
CA ILE A 252 -27.08 -52.65 -1.29
C ILE A 252 -28.33 -53.42 -0.84
N TYR A 253 -29.42 -52.72 -0.50
CA TYR A 253 -30.69 -53.30 -0.05
C TYR A 253 -31.79 -53.36 -1.14
N PHE A 254 -31.45 -52.98 -2.37
CA PHE A 254 -32.24 -53.23 -3.59
C PHE A 254 -31.46 -54.18 -4.50
#